data_AF-A0A3N5H470-F1
#
_entry.id   AF-A0A3N5H470-F1
#
_cell.length_a   1.000
_cell.length_b   1.000
_cell.length_c   1.000
_cell.angle_alpha   90.00
_cell.angle_beta   90.00
_cell.angle_gamma   90.00
#
_symmetry.space_group_name_H-M   'P 1'
#
loop_
_entity.id
_entity.type
_entity.pdbx_description
1 polymer ?
#
loop_
_entity_poly.entity_id
_entity_poly.type
_entity_poly.pdbx_seq_one_letter_code
_entity_poly.pdbx_strand_id
1 'polypeptide(L)'
;DLGVSYYQTNQPDKALQQFEHSLKVNPKHVKTLLNIGVVRAFAKQDLEGATKAWKQVVELAPGTQEARVAQRALETMSDAHQGLGGSTSSSGPGR
;
A
#
# COMPACT_ATOMS: atom_id res chain seq x y z
N ASP A 1 8.42 -14.27 -5.98
CA ASP A 1 8.24 -12.86 -6.39
C ASP A 1 9.42 -12.07 -5.83
N LEU A 2 10.36 -11.65 -6.68
CA LEU A 2 11.67 -11.13 -6.26
C LEU A 2 11.56 -9.85 -5.42
N GLY A 3 10.49 -9.08 -5.60
CA GLY A 3 10.26 -7.85 -4.83
C GLY A 3 10.03 -8.06 -3.34
N VAL A 4 9.36 -9.16 -2.95
CA VAL A 4 9.20 -9.54 -1.54
C VAL A 4 10.53 -10.01 -0.96
N SER A 5 11.35 -10.69 -1.76
CA SER A 5 12.69 -11.14 -1.36
C SER A 5 13.62 -9.96 -1.10
N TYR A 6 13.57 -8.89 -1.91
CA TYR A 6 14.42 -7.71 -1.68
C TYR A 6 14.00 -6.90 -0.45
N TYR A 7 12.71 -6.81 -0.15
CA TYR A 7 12.21 -6.28 1.12
C TYR A 7 12.78 -7.06 2.32
N GLN A 8 12.78 -8.40 2.23
CA GLN A 8 13.32 -9.26 3.30
C GLN A 8 14.85 -9.16 3.46
N THR A 9 15.58 -8.76 2.41
CA THR A 9 17.04 -8.53 2.47
C THR A 9 17.44 -7.09 2.80
N ASN A 10 16.51 -6.26 3.29
CA ASN A 10 16.76 -4.86 3.66
C ASN A 10 17.29 -3.98 2.50
N GLN A 11 16.89 -4.28 1.26
CA GLN A 11 17.30 -3.56 0.05
C GLN A 11 16.09 -2.91 -0.67
N PRO A 12 15.40 -1.94 -0.03
CA PRO A 12 14.17 -1.38 -0.58
C PRO A 12 14.35 -0.64 -1.91
N ASP A 13 15.50 0.00 -2.14
CA ASP A 13 15.78 0.69 -3.42
C ASP A 13 15.81 -0.29 -4.59
N LYS A 14 16.47 -1.43 -4.42
CA LYS A 14 16.52 -2.47 -5.45
C LYS A 14 15.15 -3.09 -5.68
N ALA A 15 14.37 -3.30 -4.62
CA ALA A 15 12.98 -3.76 -4.74
C ALA A 15 12.15 -2.79 -5.61
N LEU A 16 12.24 -1.49 -5.34
CA LEU A 16 11.53 -0.46 -6.10
C LEU A 16 12.00 -0.39 -7.56
N GLN A 17 13.30 -0.49 -7.84
CA GLN A 17 13.81 -0.55 -9.23
C GLN A 17 13.26 -1.76 -9.99
N GLN A 18 13.19 -2.93 -9.35
CA GLN A 18 12.61 -4.13 -9.98
C GLN A 18 11.11 -3.93 -10.24
N PHE A 19 10.39 -3.31 -9.31
CA PHE A 19 8.98 -2.99 -9.51
C PHE A 19 8.76 -1.98 -10.62
N GLU A 20 9.61 -0.96 -10.75
CA GLU A 20 9.56 -0.02 -11.87
C GLU A 20 9.71 -0.73 -13.22
N HIS A 21 10.63 -1.70 -13.32
CA HIS A 21 10.75 -2.51 -14.53
C HIS A 21 9.49 -3.33 -14.81
N SER A 22 8.89 -3.92 -13.78
CA SER A 22 7.62 -4.63 -13.91
C SER A 22 6.49 -3.71 -14.37
N LEU A 23 6.42 -2.48 -13.86
CA LEU A 23 5.43 -1.49 -14.28
C LEU A 23 5.68 -0.92 -15.67
N LYS A 24 6.93 -0.90 -16.17
CA LYS A 24 7.20 -0.57 -17.59
C LYS A 24 6.58 -1.59 -18.55
N VAL A 25 6.57 -2.87 -18.16
CA VAL A 25 5.99 -3.95 -18.97
C VAL A 25 4.46 -3.98 -18.80
N ASN A 26 3.98 -3.90 -17.56
CA ASN A 26 2.55 -3.82 -17.26
C ASN A 26 2.28 -2.69 -16.26
N PRO A 27 1.92 -1.49 -16.74
CA PRO A 27 1.67 -0.33 -15.89
C PRO A 27 0.51 -0.51 -14.91
N LYS A 28 -0.37 -1.47 -15.17
CA LYS A 28 -1.57 -1.75 -14.37
C LYS A 28 -1.43 -3.04 -13.55
N HIS A 29 -0.20 -3.51 -13.32
CA HIS A 29 0.03 -4.73 -12.54
C HIS A 29 -0.26 -4.48 -11.05
N VAL A 30 -1.49 -4.79 -10.64
CA VAL A 30 -2.07 -4.55 -9.31
C VAL A 30 -1.17 -5.08 -8.19
N LYS A 31 -0.64 -6.29 -8.35
CA LYS A 31 0.22 -6.91 -7.32
C LYS A 31 1.55 -6.17 -7.15
N THR A 32 2.15 -5.67 -8.24
CA THR A 32 3.36 -4.85 -8.16
C THR A 32 3.07 -3.53 -7.46
N LEU A 33 1.96 -2.85 -7.78
CA LEU A 33 1.55 -1.61 -7.12
C LEU A 33 1.31 -1.82 -5.62
N LEU A 34 0.66 -2.93 -5.23
CA LEU A 34 0.45 -3.28 -3.83
C LEU A 34 1.79 -3.44 -3.10
N ASN A 35 2.73 -4.18 -3.69
CA ASN A 35 4.05 -4.41 -3.12
C ASN A 35 4.90 -3.13 -3.04
N ILE A 36 4.82 -2.23 -4.03
CA ILE A 36 5.45 -0.90 -3.97
C ILE A 36 4.95 -0.15 -2.74
N GLY A 37 3.64 -0.15 -2.51
CA GLY A 37 3.08 0.54 -1.36
C GLY A 37 3.59 -0.02 -0.03
N VAL A 38 3.68 -1.34 0.10
CA VAL A 38 4.26 -2.00 1.29
C VAL A 38 5.73 -1.62 1.48
N VAL A 39 6.55 -1.68 0.43
CA VAL A 39 7.98 -1.34 0.54
C VAL A 39 8.16 0.14 0.90
N ARG A 40 7.41 1.05 0.28
CA ARG A 40 7.46 2.49 0.59
C ARG A 40 7.05 2.75 2.03
N ALA A 41 5.95 2.15 2.47
CA ALA A 41 5.39 2.31 3.81
C ALA A 41 6.38 1.87 4.90
N PHE A 42 6.88 0.65 4.80
CA PHE A 42 7.56 0.00 5.92
C PHE A 42 9.09 0.06 5.83
N ALA A 43 9.66 0.03 4.62
CA ALA A 43 11.12 0.07 4.46
C ALA A 43 11.66 1.47 4.17
N LYS A 44 10.85 2.36 3.59
CA LYS A 44 11.24 3.75 3.31
C LYS A 44 10.59 4.77 4.23
N GLN A 45 9.57 4.37 5.01
CA GLN A 45 8.71 5.28 5.78
C GLN A 45 8.08 6.40 4.92
N ASP A 46 7.96 6.14 3.61
CA ASP A 46 7.35 7.02 2.63
C ASP A 46 5.85 6.71 2.56
N LEU A 47 5.12 7.21 3.57
CA LEU A 47 3.68 6.98 3.70
C LEU A 47 2.90 7.65 2.55
N GLU A 48 3.37 8.77 2.04
CA GLU A 48 2.74 9.48 0.92
C GLU A 48 2.84 8.66 -0.37
N GLY A 49 4.03 8.16 -0.69
CA GLY A 49 4.24 7.29 -1.84
C GLY A 49 3.53 5.94 -1.70
N ALA A 50 3.45 5.40 -0.48
CA ALA A 50 2.67 4.20 -0.21
C ALA A 50 1.18 4.40 -0.48
N THR A 51 0.63 5.50 0.04
CA THR A 51 -0.77 5.90 -0.14
C THR A 51 -1.10 6.04 -1.63
N LYS A 52 -0.23 6.69 -2.41
CA LYS A 52 -0.41 6.83 -3.86
C LYS A 52 -0.48 5.47 -4.56
N ALA A 53 0.43 4.55 -4.24
CA ALA A 53 0.46 3.22 -4.86
C ALA A 53 -0.78 2.38 -4.51
N TRP A 54 -1.23 2.42 -3.25
CA TRP A 54 -2.42 1.69 -2.82
C TRP A 54 -3.72 2.29 -3.37
N LYS A 55 -3.81 3.61 -3.52
CA LYS A 55 -4.96 4.24 -4.20
C LYS A 55 -5.08 3.73 -5.64
N GLN A 56 -3.97 3.65 -6.37
CA GLN A 56 -3.97 3.09 -7.73
C GLN A 56 -4.44 1.62 -7.77
N VAL A 57 -4.09 0.81 -6.77
CA VAL A 57 -4.57 -0.58 -6.67
C VAL A 57 -6.10 -0.62 -6.56
N VAL A 58 -6.69 0.23 -5.72
CA VAL A 58 -8.15 0.31 -5.53
C VAL A 58 -8.85 0.83 -6.79
N GLU A 59 -8.26 1.81 -7.48
CA GLU A 59 -8.78 2.36 -8.73
C GLU A 59 -8.73 1.36 -9.89
N LEU A 60 -7.64 0.60 -10.01
CA LEU A 60 -7.41 -0.32 -11.14
C LEU A 60 -8.19 -1.62 -11.02
N ALA A 61 -8.37 -2.14 -9.81
CA ALA A 61 -8.99 -3.43 -9.58
C ALA A 61 -9.95 -3.42 -8.38
N PRO A 62 -10.98 -2.55 -8.40
CA PRO A 62 -11.94 -2.48 -7.31
C PRO A 62 -12.61 -3.84 -7.10
N GLY A 63 -12.74 -4.26 -5.84
CA GLY A 63 -13.37 -5.54 -5.47
C GLY A 63 -12.45 -6.77 -5.47
N THR A 64 -11.19 -6.63 -5.88
CA THR A 64 -10.18 -7.69 -5.74
C THR A 64 -9.69 -7.83 -4.30
N GLN A 65 -9.02 -8.95 -4.01
CA GLN A 65 -8.40 -9.14 -2.70
C GLN A 65 -7.28 -8.12 -2.47
N GLU A 66 -6.51 -7.80 -3.51
CA GLU A 66 -5.47 -6.79 -3.49
C GLU A 66 -6.03 -5.40 -3.18
N ALA A 67 -7.15 -5.02 -3.79
CA ALA A 67 -7.85 -3.77 -3.46
C ALA A 67 -8.32 -3.74 -2.00
N ARG A 68 -8.88 -4.83 -1.47
CA ARG A 68 -9.26 -4.90 -0.05
C ARG A 68 -8.05 -4.75 0.88
N VAL A 69 -6.91 -5.34 0.53
CA VAL A 69 -5.66 -5.19 1.30
C VAL A 69 -5.15 -3.74 1.23
N ALA A 70 -5.16 -3.14 0.04
CA ALA A 70 -4.78 -1.75 -0.16
C ALA A 70 -5.68 -0.78 0.63
N GLN A 71 -7.00 -1.00 0.64
CA GLN A 71 -7.96 -0.20 1.42
C GLN A 71 -7.66 -0.25 2.91
N ARG A 72 -7.48 -1.44 3.49
CA ARG A 72 -7.12 -1.58 4.91
C ARG A 72 -5.82 -0.87 5.25
N ALA A 73 -4.84 -0.94 4.35
CA ALA A 73 -3.56 -0.27 4.56
C ALA A 73 -3.70 1.26 4.51
N LEU A 74 -4.55 1.80 3.61
CA LEU A 74 -4.90 3.22 3.54
C LEU A 74 -5.66 3.71 4.79
N GLU A 75 -6.62 2.91 5.29
CA GLU A 75 -7.35 3.19 6.53
C GLU A 75 -6.39 3.27 7.71
N THR A 76 -5.54 2.25 7.89
CA THR A 76 -4.54 2.20 8.97
C THR A 76 -3.62 3.43 8.98
N MET A 77 -3.21 3.92 7.80
CA MET A 77 -2.37 5.11 7.69
C MET A 77 -3.14 6.41 7.91
N SER A 78 -4.40 6.47 7.49
CA SER A 78 -5.27 7.62 7.72
C SER A 78 -5.54 7.79 9.21
N ASP A 79 -5.79 6.69 9.92
CA ASP A 79 -6.02 6.67 11.37
C ASP A 79 -4.75 7.05 12.15
N ALA A 80 -3.58 6.57 11.70
CA ALA A 80 -2.29 6.96 12.28
C ALA A 80 -2.01 8.47 12.14
N HIS A 81 -2.45 9.11 11.06
CA HIS A 81 -2.36 10.57 10.88
C HIS A 81 -3.44 11.33 11.68
N GLN A 82 -4.64 10.77 11.84
CA GLN A 82 -5.74 11.39 12.59
C GLN A 82 -5.64 11.22 14.12
N GLY A 83 -4.77 10.33 14.59
CA GLY A 83 -4.46 10.13 16.02
C GLY A 83 -3.84 11.35 16.74
N LEU A 84 -3.56 12.45 16.04
CA LEU A 84 -3.12 13.72 16.63
C LEU A 84 -4.19 14.83 16.58
N GLY A 85 -5.43 14.53 16.16
CA GLY A 85 -6.51 15.51 16.16
C GLY A 85 -7.86 14.95 15.77
N GLY A 86 -8.59 14.34 16.71
CA GLY A 86 -10.04 14.17 16.56
C GLY A 86 -10.58 12.85 17.08
N SER A 87 -11.16 12.88 18.29
CA SER A 87 -12.20 11.95 18.71
C SER A 87 -13.34 11.92 17.68
N THR A 88 -13.76 10.75 17.20
CA THR A 88 -15.17 10.36 16.87
C THR A 88 -15.18 8.87 16.49
N SER A 89 -15.74 7.96 17.29
CA SER A 89 -17.16 7.52 17.27
C SER A 89 -17.66 7.17 15.87
N SER A 90 -17.91 5.91 15.51
CA SER A 90 -19.12 5.11 15.84
C SER A 90 -19.06 3.85 14.93
N SER A 91 -19.67 2.68 15.15
CA SER A 91 -20.91 2.27 15.80
C SER A 91 -20.84 0.76 16.08
N GLY A 92 -21.13 0.34 17.32
CA GLY A 92 -21.50 -1.05 17.63
C GLY A 92 -23.03 -1.18 17.62
N PRO A 93 -23.62 -2.27 17.11
CA PRO A 93 -25.05 -2.33 16.84
C PRO A 93 -25.83 -2.47 18.15
N GLY A 94 -26.89 -1.68 18.29
CA GLY A 94 -27.81 -1.76 19.41
C GLY A 94 -28.58 -3.08 19.43
N ARG A 95 -28.67 -3.66 20.62
CA ARG A 95 -29.77 -4.52 21.08
C ARG A 95 -29.94 -4.31 22.58
#